data_AF-A0A7Y0XAJ5-F1
#
_entry.id   AF-A0A7Y0XAJ5-F1
#
_cell.length_a   1.000
_cell.length_b   1.000
_cell.length_c   1.000
_cell.angle_alpha   90.00
_cell.angle_beta   90.00
_cell.angle_gamma   90.00
#
_symmetry.space_group_name_H-M   'P 1'
#
loop_
_entity.id
_entity.type
_entity.pdbx_description
1 polymer ?
#
loop_
_entity_poly.entity_id
_entity_poly.type
_entity_poly.pdbx_seq_one_letter_code
_entity_poly.pdbx_strand_id
1 'polypeptide(L)'
;MSVSAPWEHGENTGKQLNKDLYRERADVLREWAGAEILYLTIFNDSSILANGVSVELIIPRHKGSSLHVPKNKYPEEPKAEYEPYDRLKIKGIHSLNNLPDLSVSSDTKNYYINWSVNRLQAQTNLEADGYVLIKTDKPLETQCTIFCDELPQPTKTTFKSNPPLGTAIVSVDELSDESYYTSLRDKLIMDGYVIRVFEEMLNEYELED
;
A
#
# COMPACT_ATOMS: atom_id res chain seq x y z
N MET A 1 59.95 -11.17 -27.21
CA MET A 1 59.46 -11.18 -25.82
C MET A 1 58.28 -10.23 -25.74
N SER A 2 57.30 -10.54 -24.88
CA SER A 2 55.97 -9.95 -24.70
C SER A 2 54.95 -10.17 -25.83
N VAL A 3 54.08 -11.16 -25.63
CA VAL A 3 52.64 -11.02 -25.86
C VAL A 3 51.94 -11.68 -24.68
N SER A 4 51.28 -10.86 -23.88
CA SER A 4 50.54 -11.23 -22.67
C SER A 4 49.31 -12.06 -23.04
N ALA A 5 49.05 -13.14 -22.30
CA ALA A 5 47.76 -13.83 -22.38
C ALA A 5 46.70 -12.95 -21.71
N PRO A 6 45.58 -12.62 -22.39
CA PRO A 6 44.47 -11.97 -21.73
C PRO A 6 43.74 -13.02 -20.91
N TRP A 7 43.81 -12.83 -19.61
CA TRP A 7 42.89 -13.39 -18.63
C TRP A 7 41.48 -13.07 -19.11
N GLU A 8 40.76 -14.07 -19.61
CA GLU A 8 39.31 -14.04 -19.66
C GLU A 8 38.80 -13.99 -18.22
N HIS A 9 38.78 -12.79 -17.65
CA HIS A 9 37.85 -12.49 -16.57
C HIS A 9 36.46 -12.45 -17.21
N GLY A 10 35.88 -13.62 -17.41
CA GLY A 10 34.44 -13.74 -17.50
C GLY A 10 33.89 -13.24 -16.17
N GLU A 11 33.48 -11.98 -16.12
CA GLU A 11 32.61 -11.49 -15.06
C GLU A 11 31.39 -12.41 -15.08
N ASN A 12 31.27 -13.22 -14.03
CA ASN A 12 30.11 -14.08 -13.85
C ASN A 12 28.94 -13.15 -13.49
N THR A 13 28.36 -12.53 -14.51
CA THR A 13 27.12 -11.72 -14.48
C THR A 13 25.89 -12.59 -14.30
N GLY A 14 26.06 -13.76 -13.68
CA GLY A 14 25.02 -14.74 -13.47
C GLY A 14 23.96 -14.16 -12.55
N LYS A 15 22.77 -13.96 -13.10
CA LYS A 15 21.55 -13.72 -12.34
C LYS A 15 21.47 -14.75 -11.22
N GLN A 16 21.26 -14.30 -9.99
CA GLN A 16 21.19 -15.20 -8.86
C GLN A 16 19.73 -15.53 -8.56
N LEU A 17 19.42 -16.84 -8.57
CA LEU A 17 18.11 -17.33 -8.16
C LEU A 17 17.80 -16.90 -6.72
N ASN A 18 16.59 -16.38 -6.51
CA ASN A 18 16.06 -16.05 -5.21
C ASN A 18 15.71 -17.34 -4.43
N LYS A 19 16.49 -17.67 -3.41
CA LYS A 19 16.28 -18.86 -2.58
C LYS A 19 15.16 -18.69 -1.56
N ASP A 20 14.77 -17.44 -1.28
CA ASP A 20 13.74 -17.09 -0.30
C ASP A 20 12.43 -16.64 -0.98
N LEU A 21 12.29 -16.86 -2.29
CA LEU A 21 11.15 -16.41 -3.10
C LEU A 21 9.79 -16.78 -2.49
N TYR A 22 9.61 -18.04 -2.07
CA TYR A 22 8.36 -18.50 -1.48
C TYR A 22 8.04 -17.77 -0.15
N ARG A 23 9.07 -17.38 0.62
CA ARG A 23 8.90 -16.64 1.88
C ARG A 23 8.51 -15.21 1.61
N GLU A 24 9.20 -14.55 0.68
CA GLU A 24 8.88 -13.17 0.28
C GLU A 24 7.44 -13.09 -0.25
N ARG A 25 7.02 -14.06 -1.05
CA ARG A 25 5.63 -14.19 -1.52
C ARG A 25 4.63 -14.42 -0.39
N ALA A 26 4.98 -15.26 0.59
CA ALA A 26 4.16 -15.46 1.77
C ALA A 26 4.04 -14.18 2.60
N ASP A 27 5.09 -13.36 2.68
CA ASP A 27 5.10 -12.09 3.40
C ASP A 27 4.19 -11.07 2.71
N VAL A 28 4.24 -10.97 1.37
CA VAL A 28 3.30 -10.16 0.58
C VAL A 28 1.86 -10.55 0.86
N LEU A 29 1.52 -11.85 0.77
CA LEU A 29 0.17 -12.30 1.08
C LEU A 29 -0.20 -12.05 2.55
N ARG A 30 0.73 -12.22 3.49
CA ARG A 30 0.46 -11.94 4.92
C ARG A 30 0.14 -10.47 5.16
N GLU A 31 0.76 -9.57 4.42
CA GLU A 31 0.50 -8.13 4.52
C GLU A 31 -0.78 -7.72 3.77
N TRP A 32 -1.01 -8.22 2.56
CA TRP A 32 -2.07 -7.72 1.68
C TRP A 32 -3.34 -8.58 1.61
N ALA A 33 -3.24 -9.90 1.75
CA ALA A 33 -4.39 -10.79 1.59
C ALA A 33 -5.48 -10.48 2.63
N GLY A 34 -6.71 -10.32 2.15
CA GLY A 34 -7.86 -9.99 3.00
C GLY A 34 -7.80 -8.61 3.68
N ALA A 35 -6.87 -7.74 3.30
CA ALA A 35 -6.93 -6.33 3.70
C ALA A 35 -7.90 -5.56 2.81
N GLU A 36 -8.57 -4.57 3.40
CA GLU A 36 -9.16 -3.45 2.66
C GLU A 36 -8.15 -2.31 2.64
N ILE A 37 -7.99 -1.65 1.49
CA ILE A 37 -7.18 -0.43 1.38
C ILE A 37 -8.02 0.80 1.69
N LEU A 38 -7.51 1.66 2.55
CA LEU A 38 -8.04 2.98 2.83
C LEU A 38 -7.10 4.04 2.25
N TYR A 39 -7.68 4.94 1.47
CA TYR A 39 -7.07 6.17 0.98
C TYR A 39 -8.07 7.30 1.14
N LEU A 40 -7.58 8.53 1.30
CA LEU A 40 -8.41 9.70 1.58
C LEU A 40 -8.33 10.69 0.44
N THR A 41 -9.49 11.19 0.03
CA THR A 41 -9.61 12.33 -0.89
C THR A 41 -10.60 13.31 -0.28
N ILE A 42 -10.25 14.59 -0.28
CA ILE A 42 -11.13 15.66 0.17
C ILE A 42 -11.35 16.65 -0.98
N PHE A 43 -12.57 17.14 -1.12
CA PHE A 43 -12.94 18.13 -2.13
C PHE A 43 -13.59 19.33 -1.45
N ASN A 44 -13.13 20.53 -1.79
CA ASN A 44 -13.78 21.77 -1.39
C ASN A 44 -14.72 22.21 -2.53
N ASP A 45 -16.00 21.91 -2.37
CA ASP A 45 -17.06 22.27 -3.31
C ASP A 45 -17.57 23.71 -3.15
N SER A 46 -17.01 24.47 -2.20
CA SER A 46 -17.40 25.85 -1.95
C SER A 46 -16.71 26.84 -2.90
N SER A 47 -17.16 28.09 -2.88
CA SER A 47 -16.57 29.20 -3.63
C SER A 47 -15.42 29.91 -2.89
N ILE A 48 -15.08 29.46 -1.67
CA ILE A 48 -14.07 30.10 -0.81
C ILE A 48 -12.96 29.12 -0.41
N LEU A 49 -11.83 29.68 -0.01
CA LEU A 49 -10.75 28.91 0.60
C LEU A 49 -11.22 28.31 1.93
N ALA A 50 -10.98 27.01 2.13
CA ALA A 50 -11.18 26.34 3.41
C ALA A 50 -9.87 26.35 4.22
N ASN A 51 -9.96 26.67 5.51
CA ASN A 51 -8.84 26.71 6.45
C ASN A 51 -9.08 25.76 7.64
N GLY A 52 -8.01 25.42 8.36
CA GLY A 52 -8.09 24.48 9.48
C GLY A 52 -8.51 23.06 9.06
N VAL A 53 -8.35 22.72 7.78
CA VAL A 53 -8.88 21.47 7.23
C VAL A 53 -8.11 20.28 7.78
N SER A 54 -8.80 19.36 8.44
CA SER A 54 -8.22 18.08 8.86
C SER A 54 -9.26 16.97 8.89
N VAL A 55 -8.80 15.75 8.71
CA VAL A 55 -9.63 14.54 8.75
C VAL A 55 -9.12 13.63 9.85
N GLU A 56 -10.01 13.18 10.73
CA GLU A 56 -9.73 12.18 11.76
C GLU A 56 -10.58 10.94 11.49
N LEU A 57 -9.93 9.78 11.45
CA LEU A 57 -10.59 8.49 11.46
C LEU A 57 -10.35 7.79 12.79
N ILE A 58 -11.43 7.30 13.40
CA ILE A 58 -11.39 6.48 14.60
C ILE A 58 -11.91 5.09 14.25
N ILE A 59 -11.06 4.08 14.41
CA ILE A 59 -11.36 2.69 14.06
C ILE A 59 -11.29 1.84 15.33
N PRO A 60 -12.39 1.17 15.73
CA PRO A 60 -12.38 0.29 16.90
C PRO A 60 -11.35 -0.84 16.76
N ARG A 61 -10.60 -1.07 17.83
CA ARG A 61 -9.58 -2.11 17.91
C ARG A 61 -10.13 -3.31 18.67
N HIS A 62 -9.88 -4.49 18.15
CA HIS A 62 -10.17 -5.76 18.81
C HIS A 62 -9.13 -6.81 18.45
N LYS A 63 -9.15 -7.93 19.16
CA LYS A 63 -8.32 -9.08 18.81
C LYS A 63 -8.79 -9.62 17.46
N GLY A 64 -7.96 -9.46 16.43
CA GLY A 64 -8.31 -9.83 15.05
C GLY A 64 -8.34 -8.64 14.09
N SER A 65 -8.26 -7.40 14.58
CA SER A 65 -8.01 -6.23 13.75
C SER A 65 -6.56 -5.75 13.80
N SER A 66 -6.09 -5.24 12.67
CA SER A 66 -4.77 -4.63 12.53
C SER A 66 -4.77 -3.57 11.45
N LEU A 67 -3.99 -2.52 11.67
CA LEU A 67 -3.66 -1.52 10.65
C LEU A 67 -2.20 -1.65 10.24
N HIS A 68 -1.93 -1.45 8.96
CA HIS A 68 -0.59 -1.35 8.41
C HIS A 68 -0.51 -0.21 7.40
N VAL A 69 0.59 0.55 7.40
CA VAL A 69 0.86 1.59 6.40
C VAL A 69 1.85 1.00 5.40
N PRO A 70 1.40 0.58 4.20
CA PRO A 70 2.28 0.02 3.19
C PRO A 70 3.16 1.13 2.61
N LYS A 71 4.28 0.72 2.00
CA LYS A 71 5.20 1.66 1.34
C LYS A 71 4.64 2.26 0.06
N ASN A 72 3.80 1.50 -0.64
CA ASN A 72 3.26 1.83 -1.96
C ASN A 72 1.76 1.49 -2.00
N LYS A 73 1.07 2.05 -3.01
CA LYS A 73 -0.34 1.75 -3.33
C LYS A 73 -0.59 0.28 -3.67
N TYR A 74 0.43 -0.45 -4.14
CA TYR A 74 0.37 -1.85 -4.53
C TYR A 74 1.49 -2.68 -3.88
N PRO A 75 1.30 -4.01 -3.73
CA PRO A 75 2.33 -4.90 -3.18
C PRO A 75 3.59 -4.90 -4.05
N GLU A 76 4.76 -4.87 -3.41
CA GLU A 76 6.04 -5.04 -4.10
C GLU A 76 6.23 -6.50 -4.49
N GLU A 77 6.41 -6.77 -5.79
CA GLU A 77 6.48 -8.14 -6.29
C GLU A 77 7.86 -8.77 -6.07
N PRO A 78 7.94 -9.92 -5.37
CA PRO A 78 9.18 -10.65 -5.19
C PRO A 78 9.77 -11.12 -6.53
N LYS A 79 11.05 -10.85 -6.75
CA LYS A 79 11.75 -11.25 -7.99
C LYS A 79 12.27 -12.68 -7.87
N ALA A 80 12.04 -13.49 -8.90
CA ALA A 80 12.57 -14.86 -8.99
C ALA A 80 14.11 -14.89 -9.12
N GLU A 81 14.69 -13.86 -9.73
CA GLU A 81 16.12 -13.69 -9.93
C GLU A 81 16.53 -12.27 -9.58
N TYR A 82 17.70 -12.13 -8.95
CA TYR A 82 18.32 -10.84 -8.69
C TYR A 82 19.50 -10.62 -9.61
N GLU A 83 19.63 -9.40 -10.11
CA GLU A 83 20.87 -8.96 -10.71
C GLU A 83 21.93 -8.71 -9.63
N PRO A 84 23.24 -8.87 -9.94
CA PRO A 84 24.32 -8.66 -8.96
C PRO A 84 24.25 -7.30 -8.24
N TYR A 85 23.73 -6.26 -8.91
CA TYR A 85 23.57 -4.92 -8.37
C TYR A 85 22.26 -4.70 -7.59
N ASP A 86 21.27 -5.59 -7.72
CA ASP A 86 20.02 -5.49 -6.96
C ASP A 86 20.29 -5.65 -5.45
N ARG A 87 21.24 -6.50 -5.06
CA ARG A 87 21.65 -6.67 -3.66
C ARG A 87 22.20 -5.41 -3.02
N LEU A 88 22.85 -4.55 -3.80
CA LEU A 88 23.34 -3.26 -3.32
C LEU A 88 22.21 -2.23 -3.16
N LYS A 89 21.12 -2.37 -3.94
CA LYS A 89 19.89 -1.57 -3.78
C LYS A 89 19.04 -2.00 -2.58
N ILE A 90 19.10 -3.27 -2.15
CA ILE A 90 18.38 -3.78 -0.95
C ILE A 90 18.78 -3.02 0.34
N LYS A 91 19.94 -2.34 0.37
CA LYS A 91 20.36 -1.48 1.50
C LYS A 91 20.35 0.02 1.20
N GLY A 92 19.88 0.44 0.02
CA GLY A 92 20.25 1.73 -0.56
C GLY A 92 19.13 2.57 -1.15
N ILE A 93 17.85 2.22 -0.98
CA ILE A 93 16.76 3.16 -1.25
C ILE A 93 16.26 3.67 0.09
N HIS A 94 16.96 4.68 0.60
CA HIS A 94 16.28 5.69 1.38
C HIS A 94 15.17 6.22 0.48
N SER A 95 13.95 5.77 0.75
CA SER A 95 12.72 6.46 0.39
C SER A 95 13.01 7.96 0.50
N LEU A 96 12.77 8.70 -0.59
CA LEU A 96 12.51 10.12 -0.44
C LEU A 96 11.44 10.21 0.66
N ASN A 97 11.84 10.67 1.83
CA ASN A 97 10.96 10.85 2.97
C ASN A 97 9.95 11.95 2.63
N ASN A 98 8.95 11.64 1.81
CA ASN A 98 7.65 12.24 1.98
C ASN A 98 7.16 11.63 3.30
N LEU A 99 7.21 12.41 4.39
CA LEU A 99 6.52 12.02 5.60
C LEU A 99 5.09 11.62 5.16
N PRO A 100 4.56 10.49 5.64
CA PRO A 100 3.16 10.18 5.37
C PRO A 100 2.35 11.35 5.93
N ASP A 101 1.60 12.00 5.06
CA ASP A 101 0.63 13.01 5.41
C ASP A 101 -0.46 12.46 6.34
N LEU A 102 -0.66 11.14 6.31
CA LEU A 102 -1.38 10.35 7.29
C LEU A 102 -0.51 10.02 8.51
N SER A 103 -0.92 10.50 9.67
CA SER A 103 -0.39 10.03 10.95
C SER A 103 -1.26 8.91 11.51
N VAL A 104 -0.65 7.75 11.78
CA VAL A 104 -1.33 6.59 12.35
C VAL A 104 -0.85 6.35 13.78
N SER A 105 -1.79 6.29 14.71
CA SER A 105 -1.52 5.97 16.11
C SER A 105 -2.57 5.00 16.64
N SER A 106 -2.34 4.46 17.84
CA SER A 106 -3.28 3.52 18.44
C SER A 106 -3.22 3.56 19.96
N ASP A 107 -4.34 3.24 20.58
CA ASP A 107 -4.41 2.94 21.99
C ASP A 107 -4.95 1.51 22.21
N THR A 108 -5.46 1.26 23.42
CA THR A 108 -6.04 -0.05 23.79
C THR A 108 -7.40 -0.32 23.16
N LYS A 109 -8.11 0.73 22.70
CA LYS A 109 -9.51 0.67 22.24
C LYS A 109 -9.66 0.98 20.77
N ASN A 110 -8.83 1.85 20.21
CA ASN A 110 -8.97 2.36 18.85
C ASN A 110 -7.62 2.53 18.15
N TYR A 111 -7.70 2.52 16.84
CA TYR A 111 -6.71 3.14 15.97
C TYR A 111 -7.20 4.55 15.58
N TYR A 112 -6.23 5.44 15.37
CA TYR A 112 -6.46 6.82 14.97
C TYR A 112 -5.64 7.10 13.71
N ILE A 113 -6.29 7.59 12.66
CA ILE A 113 -5.63 8.07 11.44
C ILE A 113 -5.97 9.55 11.32
N ASN A 114 -4.97 10.43 11.32
CA ASN A 114 -5.18 11.86 11.14
C ASN A 114 -4.47 12.36 9.89
N TRP A 115 -5.18 13.19 9.12
CA TRP A 115 -4.67 13.87 7.94
C TRP A 115 -4.81 15.38 8.10
N SER A 116 -3.68 16.09 8.06
CA SER A 116 -3.64 17.55 8.25
C SER A 116 -3.45 18.28 6.91
N VAL A 117 -4.57 18.63 6.27
CA VAL A 117 -4.60 19.36 5.00
C VAL A 117 -4.27 20.84 5.19
N ASN A 118 -4.67 21.42 6.32
CA ASN A 118 -4.55 22.83 6.70
C ASN A 118 -5.34 23.81 5.82
N ARG A 119 -5.07 23.85 4.51
CA ARG A 119 -5.70 24.79 3.56
C ARG A 119 -6.09 24.09 2.28
N LEU A 120 -7.32 24.28 1.82
CA LEU A 120 -7.84 23.66 0.61
C LEU A 120 -8.55 24.70 -0.27
N GLN A 121 -8.03 24.91 -1.48
CA GLN A 121 -8.58 25.92 -2.39
C GLN A 121 -10.01 25.61 -2.82
N ALA A 122 -10.78 26.64 -3.12
CA ALA A 122 -12.13 26.50 -3.66
C ALA A 122 -12.10 25.67 -4.94
N GLN A 123 -13.08 24.78 -5.12
CA GLN A 123 -13.23 23.93 -6.30
C GLN A 123 -12.02 23.01 -6.58
N THR A 124 -11.29 22.61 -5.55
CA THR A 124 -10.15 21.68 -5.68
C THR A 124 -10.32 20.45 -4.83
N ASN A 125 -9.78 19.33 -5.32
CA ASN A 125 -9.57 18.13 -4.55
C ASN A 125 -8.10 18.00 -4.14
N LEU A 126 -7.89 17.29 -3.04
CA LEU A 126 -6.60 16.82 -2.61
C LEU A 126 -6.74 15.34 -2.27
N GLU A 127 -5.76 14.54 -2.66
CA GLU A 127 -5.63 13.14 -2.27
C GLU A 127 -4.50 13.02 -1.25
N ALA A 128 -4.65 12.12 -0.28
CA ALA A 128 -3.59 11.80 0.63
C ALA A 128 -2.50 10.96 -0.05
N ASP A 129 -1.24 11.25 0.24
CA ASP A 129 -0.12 10.46 -0.29
C ASP A 129 -0.06 9.07 0.37
N GLY A 130 -0.54 8.95 1.61
CA GLY A 130 -0.53 7.73 2.40
C GLY A 130 -1.70 6.78 2.12
N TYR A 131 -1.41 5.48 2.28
CA TYR A 131 -2.40 4.40 2.27
C TYR A 131 -2.42 3.70 3.63
N VAL A 132 -3.55 3.10 3.98
CA VAL A 132 -3.66 2.24 5.16
C VAL A 132 -4.36 0.95 4.80
N LEU A 133 -3.73 -0.18 5.10
CA LEU A 133 -4.34 -1.50 5.02
C LEU A 133 -5.07 -1.80 6.32
N ILE A 134 -6.35 -2.13 6.21
CA ILE A 134 -7.21 -2.53 7.32
C ILE A 134 -7.49 -4.02 7.21
N LYS A 135 -7.12 -4.79 8.23
CA LYS A 135 -7.55 -6.19 8.38
C LYS A 135 -8.48 -6.32 9.56
N THR A 136 -9.49 -7.15 9.38
CA THR A 136 -10.44 -7.48 10.44
C THR A 136 -11.07 -8.84 10.22
N ASP A 137 -11.36 -9.53 11.33
CA ASP A 137 -12.13 -10.78 11.36
C ASP A 137 -13.62 -10.57 11.69
N LYS A 138 -14.01 -9.32 11.98
CA LYS A 138 -15.39 -8.90 12.30
C LYS A 138 -15.73 -7.57 11.63
N PRO A 139 -17.01 -7.24 11.42
CA PRO A 139 -17.36 -5.93 10.90
C PRO A 139 -16.85 -4.80 11.79
N LEU A 140 -16.26 -3.78 11.18
CA LEU A 140 -15.73 -2.58 11.83
C LEU A 140 -16.49 -1.35 11.33
N GLU A 141 -16.86 -0.47 12.25
CA GLU A 141 -17.42 0.84 11.93
C GLU A 141 -16.37 1.91 12.19
N THR A 142 -15.89 2.52 11.12
CA THR A 142 -14.92 3.61 11.13
C THR A 142 -15.67 4.93 11.20
N GLN A 143 -15.45 5.69 12.27
CA GLN A 143 -15.95 7.07 12.34
C GLN A 143 -14.98 7.99 11.62
N CYS A 144 -15.49 8.82 10.72
CA CYS A 144 -14.74 9.87 10.06
C CYS A 144 -15.29 11.23 10.50
N THR A 145 -14.38 12.11 10.93
CA THR A 145 -14.70 13.49 11.29
C THR A 145 -13.84 14.44 10.45
N ILE A 146 -14.49 15.40 9.80
CA ILE A 146 -13.85 16.45 9.01
C ILE A 146 -13.99 17.76 9.77
N PHE A 147 -12.85 18.40 10.06
CA PHE A 147 -12.76 19.71 10.67
C PHE A 147 -12.44 20.76 9.61
N CYS A 148 -13.02 21.95 9.75
CA CYS A 148 -12.85 23.09 8.85
C CYS A 148 -13.32 24.34 9.60
N ASP A 149 -12.56 25.43 9.56
CA ASP A 149 -12.86 26.67 10.29
C ASP A 149 -14.14 27.36 9.79
N GLU A 150 -14.45 27.16 8.51
CA GLU A 150 -15.64 27.70 7.86
C GLU A 150 -16.92 26.92 8.21
N LEU A 151 -16.81 25.75 8.84
CA LEU A 151 -17.96 24.96 9.29
C LEU A 151 -18.29 25.27 10.76
N PRO A 152 -19.58 25.47 11.11
CA PRO A 152 -19.98 25.76 12.49
C PRO A 152 -19.73 24.57 13.43
N GLN A 153 -19.72 23.35 12.90
CA GLN A 153 -19.41 22.11 13.60
C GLN A 153 -18.71 21.13 12.66
N PRO A 154 -17.87 20.21 13.17
CA PRO A 154 -17.24 19.19 12.35
C PRO A 154 -18.28 18.27 11.68
N THR A 155 -18.03 17.92 10.43
CA THR A 155 -18.86 16.96 9.69
C THR A 155 -18.48 15.54 10.10
N LYS A 156 -19.46 14.69 10.39
CA LYS A 156 -19.23 13.32 10.83
C LYS A 156 -19.95 12.34 9.91
N THR A 157 -19.27 11.24 9.61
CA THR A 157 -19.84 10.10 8.88
C THR A 157 -19.24 8.80 9.40
N THR A 158 -19.85 7.68 9.03
CA THR A 158 -19.41 6.35 9.43
C THR A 158 -19.34 5.43 8.23
N PHE A 159 -18.25 4.68 8.12
CA PHE A 159 -18.02 3.69 7.08
C PHE A 159 -17.92 2.30 7.70
N LYS A 160 -18.32 1.28 6.96
CA LYS A 160 -18.29 -0.10 7.43
C LYS A 160 -17.31 -0.93 6.61
N SER A 161 -16.32 -1.49 7.28
CA SER A 161 -15.40 -2.50 6.74
C SER A 161 -15.89 -3.88 7.15
N ASN A 162 -15.93 -4.83 6.21
CA ASN A 162 -16.38 -6.19 6.49
C ASN A 162 -15.19 -7.15 6.45
N PRO A 163 -15.21 -8.22 7.27
CA PRO A 163 -14.16 -9.21 7.20
C PRO A 163 -14.23 -9.99 5.88
N PRO A 164 -13.11 -10.56 5.43
CA PRO A 164 -13.11 -11.52 4.33
C PRO A 164 -14.08 -12.67 4.57
N LEU A 165 -14.67 -13.20 3.49
CA LEU A 165 -15.70 -14.26 3.56
C LEU A 165 -15.17 -15.60 4.11
N GLY A 166 -13.86 -15.77 4.23
CA GLY A 166 -13.27 -16.99 4.76
C GLY A 166 -11.76 -16.93 4.88
N THR A 167 -11.18 -18.05 5.28
CA THR A 167 -9.72 -18.23 5.41
C THR A 167 -9.18 -19.00 4.21
N ALA A 168 -8.03 -18.58 3.68
CA ALA A 168 -7.29 -19.32 2.66
C ALA A 168 -6.14 -20.10 3.30
N ILE A 169 -5.96 -21.35 2.89
CA ILE A 169 -4.79 -22.16 3.21
C ILE A 169 -3.91 -22.17 1.96
N VAL A 170 -2.63 -21.86 2.14
CA VAL A 170 -1.66 -21.73 1.05
C VAL A 170 -0.52 -22.70 1.29
N SER A 171 -0.19 -23.51 0.28
CA SER A 171 0.94 -24.44 0.31
C SER A 171 2.23 -23.79 -0.20
N VAL A 172 3.38 -24.40 0.13
CA VAL A 172 4.70 -23.94 -0.35
C VAL A 172 4.83 -24.10 -1.86
N ASP A 173 4.22 -25.14 -2.45
CA ASP A 173 4.27 -25.38 -3.90
C ASP A 173 3.55 -24.26 -4.66
N GLU A 174 2.38 -23.83 -4.16
CA GLU A 174 1.63 -22.69 -4.72
C GLU A 174 2.40 -21.37 -4.63
N LEU A 175 3.25 -21.19 -3.62
CA LEU A 175 4.10 -20.01 -3.47
C LEU A 175 5.36 -20.07 -4.32
N SER A 176 5.82 -21.26 -4.68
CA SER A 176 7.08 -21.44 -5.40
C SER A 176 6.91 -21.26 -6.90
N ASP A 177 5.79 -21.73 -7.45
CA ASP A 177 5.47 -21.56 -8.86
C ASP A 177 4.88 -20.17 -9.17
N GLU A 178 5.34 -19.54 -10.25
CA GLU A 178 4.90 -18.20 -10.66
C GLU A 178 3.41 -18.14 -11.00
N SER A 179 2.92 -19.13 -11.74
CA SER A 179 1.56 -19.13 -12.27
C SER A 179 0.54 -19.36 -11.15
N TYR A 180 0.86 -20.27 -10.22
CA TYR A 180 0.05 -20.48 -9.02
C TYR A 180 0.08 -19.28 -8.10
N TYR A 181 1.25 -18.69 -7.86
CA TYR A 181 1.36 -17.51 -7.00
C TYR A 181 0.58 -16.32 -7.57
N THR A 182 0.71 -16.03 -8.87
CA THR A 182 -0.02 -14.93 -9.52
C THR A 182 -1.53 -15.11 -9.35
N SER A 183 -2.04 -16.31 -9.67
CA SER A 183 -3.46 -16.64 -9.52
C SER A 183 -3.94 -16.51 -8.07
N LEU A 184 -3.12 -16.93 -7.12
CA LEU A 184 -3.41 -16.85 -5.69
C LEU A 184 -3.43 -15.40 -5.20
N ARG A 185 -2.42 -14.61 -5.57
CA ARG A 185 -2.31 -13.19 -5.25
C ARG A 185 -3.53 -12.44 -5.76
N ASP A 186 -3.88 -12.62 -7.03
CA ASP A 186 -5.00 -11.94 -7.65
C ASP A 186 -6.31 -12.31 -6.92
N LYS A 187 -6.51 -13.57 -6.58
CA LYS A 187 -7.68 -14.01 -5.80
C LYS A 187 -7.73 -13.43 -4.38
N LEU A 188 -6.59 -13.38 -3.68
CA LEU A 188 -6.56 -13.08 -2.24
C LEU A 188 -6.39 -11.59 -1.92
N ILE A 189 -5.82 -10.80 -2.82
CA ILE A 189 -5.62 -9.37 -2.64
C ILE A 189 -6.76 -8.62 -3.31
N MET A 190 -7.79 -8.30 -2.51
CA MET A 190 -8.93 -7.46 -2.91
C MET A 190 -9.54 -7.87 -4.28
N ASP A 191 -9.58 -9.18 -4.55
CA ASP A 191 -10.13 -9.79 -5.77
C ASP A 191 -9.63 -9.14 -7.08
N GLY A 192 -8.32 -9.17 -7.31
CA GLY A 192 -7.70 -8.69 -8.55
C GLY A 192 -7.25 -7.23 -8.51
N TYR A 193 -7.01 -6.68 -7.32
CA TYR A 193 -6.65 -5.27 -7.17
C TYR A 193 -5.39 -4.86 -7.94
N VAL A 194 -4.35 -5.72 -7.94
CA VAL A 194 -3.10 -5.43 -8.64
C VAL A 194 -3.34 -5.24 -10.14
N ILE A 195 -4.17 -6.09 -10.76
CA ILE A 195 -4.51 -5.98 -12.17
C ILE A 195 -5.28 -4.69 -12.44
N ARG A 196 -6.31 -4.38 -11.63
CA ARG A 196 -7.11 -3.16 -11.81
C ARG A 196 -6.27 -1.89 -11.74
N VAL A 197 -5.37 -1.79 -10.76
CA VAL A 197 -4.49 -0.63 -10.63
C VAL A 197 -3.54 -0.52 -11.82
N PHE A 198 -3.03 -1.65 -12.31
CA PHE A 198 -2.17 -1.65 -13.50
C PHE A 198 -2.91 -1.18 -14.75
N GLU A 199 -4.16 -1.62 -14.94
CA GLU A 199 -5.02 -1.16 -16.04
C GLU A 199 -5.37 0.33 -15.92
N GLU A 200 -5.68 0.83 -14.71
CA GLU A 200 -5.88 2.26 -14.45
C GLU A 200 -4.65 3.09 -14.84
N MET A 201 -3.47 2.68 -14.39
CA MET A 201 -2.21 3.35 -14.74
C MET A 201 -1.95 3.34 -16.24
N LEU A 202 -2.18 2.21 -16.91
CA LEU A 202 -1.99 2.11 -18.36
C LEU A 202 -2.91 3.08 -19.11
N ASN A 203 -4.19 3.17 -18.70
CA ASN A 203 -5.16 4.09 -19.30
C ASN A 203 -4.77 5.55 -19.07
N GLU A 204 -4.24 5.91 -17.90
CA GLU A 204 -3.73 7.26 -17.63
C GLU A 204 -2.57 7.61 -18.57
N TYR A 205 -1.61 6.71 -18.74
CA TYR A 205 -0.50 6.89 -19.68
C TYR A 205 -0.96 7.02 -21.13
N GLU A 206 -1.95 6.23 -21.56
CA GLU A 206 -2.48 6.28 -22.94
C GLU A 206 -3.35 7.52 -23.22
N LEU A 207 -3.88 8.20 -22.19
CA LEU A 207 -4.64 9.45 -22.31
C LEU A 207 -3.75 10.71 -22.24
N GLU A 208 -2.49 10.56 -21.84
CA GLU A 208 -1.49 11.64 -21.83
C GLU A 208 -0.73 11.80 -23.18
N ASP A 209 -0.95 10.88 -24.14
CA ASP A 209 -0.44 10.93 -25.53
C ASP A 209 -1.49 11.43 -26.54
#